data_AF-A0A8H4PFK7-F1
#
_entry.id   AF-A0A8H4PFK7-F1
#
_cell.length_a   1.000
_cell.length_b   1.000
_cell.length_c   1.000
_cell.angle_alpha   90.00
_cell.angle_beta   90.00
_cell.angle_gamma   90.00
#
_symmetry.space_group_name_H-M   'P 1'
#
loop_
_entity.id
_entity.type
_entity.pdbx_description
1 polymer ?
#
loop_
_entity_poly.entity_id
_entity_poly.type
_entity_poly.pdbx_seq_one_letter_code
_entity_poly.pdbx_strand_id
1 'polypeptide(L)'
;MKSTLSLVMPACFLLVSILKLWKWAYDHVPLTSLSLVPFLSTTPLLYDNYACTHEYSIELLSVDPLVIYVNGFIKDHEINHLLHKTKDDFSPSYVYDYNTKENKISSQVNSTWRSSQSAMVSQKDPVSRCLASRLKSLLGNLQHPDTERLQIVKYSGGERFRMHNDYLPVHLEAKRPDGTVRQFNRLVSTFIYIGDDCTGGETYFPDIKGVGPNADGDKFSRTESGMGLLVKPRKGNAVLWHNVHQNGTGDDRMAHAGLPVQNGTKIGMNLFGIYYPDEPLVGGA
;
A
#
# COMPACT_ATOMS: atom_id res chain seq x y z
N MET A 1 -3.27 -52.77 -54.03
CA MET A 1 -3.90 -52.60 -52.70
C MET A 1 -3.04 -51.60 -51.94
N LYS A 2 -3.46 -50.40 -51.53
CA LYS A 2 -4.78 -49.80 -51.27
C LYS A 2 -4.74 -48.32 -51.70
N SER A 3 -5.81 -47.81 -52.29
CA SER A 3 -6.01 -46.38 -52.59
C SER A 3 -6.69 -45.70 -51.41
N THR A 4 -6.13 -44.59 -50.91
CA THR A 4 -6.79 -43.70 -49.95
C THR A 4 -7.42 -42.53 -50.70
N LEU A 5 -8.75 -42.45 -50.66
CA LEU A 5 -9.57 -41.38 -51.21
C LEU A 5 -9.68 -40.28 -50.15
N SER A 6 -9.14 -39.09 -50.41
CA SER A 6 -9.30 -37.92 -49.53
C SER A 6 -10.62 -37.21 -49.88
N LEU A 7 -11.59 -37.25 -48.97
CA LEU A 7 -12.85 -36.52 -49.08
C LEU A 7 -12.62 -35.08 -48.58
N VAL A 8 -12.54 -34.12 -49.50
CA VAL A 8 -12.53 -32.69 -49.16
C VAL A 8 -13.99 -32.22 -49.09
N MET A 9 -14.52 -32.03 -47.87
CA MET A 9 -15.75 -31.26 -47.68
C MET A 9 -15.44 -29.76 -47.70
N PRO A 10 -16.16 -28.93 -48.47
CA PRO A 10 -15.92 -27.49 -48.51
C PRO A 10 -16.47 -26.82 -47.25
N ALA A 11 -15.61 -26.09 -46.53
CA ALA A 11 -15.90 -25.31 -45.33
C ALA A 11 -17.00 -24.24 -45.48
N CYS A 12 -17.53 -24.04 -46.70
CA CYS A 12 -18.55 -23.03 -47.00
C CYS A 12 -19.96 -23.40 -46.48
N PHE A 13 -20.27 -24.68 -46.26
CA PHE A 13 -21.61 -25.08 -45.81
C PHE A 13 -21.84 -24.94 -44.30
N LEU A 14 -20.78 -24.90 -43.47
CA LEU A 14 -20.88 -24.72 -42.02
C LEU A 14 -21.06 -23.26 -41.60
N LEU A 15 -20.56 -22.29 -42.37
CA LEU A 15 -20.71 -20.86 -42.07
C LEU A 15 -22.14 -20.35 -42.33
N VAL A 16 -22.83 -20.90 -43.33
CA VAL A 16 -24.20 -20.49 -43.70
C VAL A 16 -25.24 -21.00 -42.69
N SER A 17 -25.00 -22.15 -42.03
CA SER A 17 -25.89 -22.67 -40.99
C SER A 17 -25.78 -21.87 -39.68
N ILE A 18 -24.58 -21.44 -39.31
CA ILE A 18 -24.34 -20.63 -38.10
C ILE A 18 -24.96 -19.23 -38.23
N LEU A 19 -24.84 -18.60 -39.40
CA LEU A 19 -25.43 -17.27 -39.67
C LEU A 19 -26.97 -17.29 -39.67
N LYS A 20 -27.60 -18.38 -40.12
CA LYS A 20 -29.06 -18.54 -40.07
C LYS A 20 -29.59 -18.77 -38.66
N LEU A 21 -28.85 -19.50 -37.82
CA LEU A 21 -29.16 -19.68 -36.40
C LEU A 21 -29.05 -18.38 -35.60
N TRP A 22 -28.06 -17.55 -35.91
CA TRP A 22 -27.91 -16.21 -35.31
C TRP A 22 -29.06 -15.27 -35.68
N LYS A 23 -29.50 -15.28 -36.94
CA LYS A 23 -30.62 -14.46 -37.39
C LYS A 23 -31.94 -14.88 -36.77
N TRP A 24 -32.19 -16.18 -36.64
CA TRP A 24 -33.37 -16.69 -35.92
C TRP A 24 -33.36 -16.33 -34.42
N ALA A 25 -32.20 -16.45 -33.75
CA ALA A 25 -32.09 -16.07 -32.34
C ALA A 25 -32.27 -14.56 -32.11
N TYR A 26 -31.79 -13.71 -33.03
CA TYR A 26 -31.98 -12.26 -32.96
C TYR A 26 -33.45 -11.85 -33.20
N ASP A 27 -34.11 -12.51 -34.15
CA ASP A 27 -35.48 -12.14 -34.55
C ASP A 27 -36.56 -12.72 -33.62
N HIS A 28 -36.28 -13.76 -32.81
CA HIS A 28 -37.30 -14.49 -32.03
C HIS A 28 -37.02 -14.58 -30.52
N VAL A 29 -35.92 -14.01 -30.02
CA VAL A 29 -35.74 -13.81 -28.58
C VAL A 29 -36.17 -12.38 -28.23
N PRO A 30 -37.35 -12.19 -27.60
CA PRO A 30 -37.78 -10.86 -27.23
C PRO A 30 -36.78 -10.25 -26.24
N LEU A 31 -36.35 -9.01 -26.52
CA LEU A 31 -35.61 -8.14 -25.59
C LEU A 31 -36.51 -7.69 -24.43
N THR A 32 -37.16 -8.63 -23.74
CA THR A 32 -37.85 -8.35 -22.48
C THR A 32 -36.85 -8.57 -21.35
N SER A 33 -36.30 -7.45 -20.88
CA SER A 33 -35.67 -7.28 -19.56
C SER A 33 -34.97 -8.51 -19.00
N LEU A 34 -33.77 -8.81 -19.49
CA LEU A 34 -32.75 -9.35 -18.59
C LEU A 34 -32.43 -8.24 -17.60
N SER A 35 -33.13 -8.24 -16.46
CA SER A 35 -32.63 -7.54 -15.29
C SER A 35 -31.27 -8.16 -15.00
N LEU A 36 -30.21 -7.41 -15.32
CA LEU A 36 -28.92 -7.63 -14.71
C LEU A 36 -29.15 -7.41 -13.22
N VAL A 37 -29.51 -8.46 -12.49
CA VAL A 37 -29.35 -8.50 -11.05
C VAL A 37 -27.86 -8.28 -10.86
N PRO A 38 -27.41 -7.15 -10.28
CA PRO A 38 -26.01 -7.03 -9.96
C PRO A 38 -25.77 -8.16 -8.96
N PHE A 39 -24.98 -9.15 -9.35
CA PHE A 39 -24.34 -10.01 -8.38
C PHE A 39 -23.57 -9.04 -7.49
N LEU A 40 -24.13 -8.75 -6.31
CA LEU A 40 -23.42 -8.17 -5.20
C LEU A 40 -22.29 -9.18 -4.94
N SER A 41 -21.14 -8.96 -5.58
CA SER A 41 -19.92 -9.65 -5.27
C SER A 41 -19.52 -9.18 -3.87
N THR A 42 -20.13 -9.78 -2.85
CA THR A 42 -19.65 -9.69 -1.49
C THR A 42 -18.30 -10.37 -1.50
N THR A 43 -17.24 -9.57 -1.64
CA THR A 43 -15.87 -10.06 -1.46
C THR A 43 -15.82 -10.67 -0.06
N PRO A 44 -15.60 -11.99 0.06
CA PRO A 44 -15.67 -12.63 1.36
C PRO A 44 -14.56 -12.06 2.24
N LEU A 45 -14.92 -11.65 3.46
CA LEU A 45 -13.95 -11.26 4.47
C LEU A 45 -12.99 -12.44 4.73
N LEU A 46 -11.73 -12.11 4.94
CA LEU A 46 -10.71 -13.08 5.30
C LEU A 46 -10.83 -13.44 6.78
N TYR A 47 -10.67 -14.72 7.07
CA TYR A 47 -10.74 -15.28 8.42
C TYR A 47 -9.35 -15.67 8.93
N ASP A 48 -9.27 -16.06 10.19
CA ASP A 48 -8.01 -16.29 10.89
C ASP A 48 -7.11 -17.40 10.32
N ASN A 49 -7.68 -18.30 9.52
CA ASN A 49 -6.98 -19.37 8.81
C ASN A 49 -6.39 -18.95 7.44
N TYR A 50 -6.46 -17.65 7.10
CA TYR A 50 -5.91 -17.14 5.86
C TYR A 50 -4.41 -17.47 5.72
N ALA A 51 -4.06 -18.21 4.66
CA ALA A 51 -2.69 -18.60 4.37
C ALA A 51 -1.92 -17.43 3.75
N CYS A 52 -1.00 -16.84 4.54
CA CYS A 52 -0.18 -15.72 4.11
C CYS A 52 0.95 -16.16 3.16
N THR A 53 0.60 -16.48 1.92
CA THR A 53 1.55 -16.76 0.84
C THR A 53 1.54 -15.60 -0.14
N HIS A 54 2.73 -15.15 -0.56
CA HIS A 54 2.80 -14.00 -1.45
C HIS A 54 4.13 -13.94 -2.19
N GLU A 55 4.04 -13.53 -3.45
CA GLU A 55 5.21 -13.26 -4.30
C GLU A 55 5.21 -11.77 -4.61
N TYR A 56 6.36 -11.15 -4.43
CA TYR A 56 6.59 -9.75 -4.74
C TYR A 56 8.03 -9.59 -5.26
N SER A 57 8.30 -8.51 -5.97
CA SER A 57 9.65 -8.13 -6.37
C SER A 57 10.01 -6.78 -5.78
N ILE A 58 11.30 -6.51 -5.67
CA ILE A 58 11.81 -5.27 -5.12
C ILE A 58 12.69 -4.52 -6.13
N GLU A 59 12.67 -3.20 -6.03
CA GLU A 59 13.56 -2.30 -6.75
C GLU A 59 14.16 -1.32 -5.74
N LEU A 60 15.49 -1.25 -5.66
CA LEU A 60 16.16 -0.27 -4.80
C LEU A 60 16.09 1.10 -5.47
N LEU A 61 15.38 2.04 -4.84
CA LEU A 61 15.33 3.43 -5.28
C LEU A 61 16.48 4.22 -4.68
N SER A 62 16.95 3.83 -3.49
CA SER A 62 18.11 4.41 -2.81
C SER A 62 18.73 3.38 -1.87
N VAL A 63 20.06 3.40 -1.74
CA VAL A 63 20.80 2.51 -0.82
C VAL A 63 21.12 3.20 0.50
N ASP A 64 21.47 4.50 0.45
CA ASP A 64 21.66 5.35 1.63
C ASP A 64 21.03 6.73 1.39
N PRO A 65 20.03 7.12 2.19
CA PRO A 65 19.24 6.24 3.07
C PRO A 65 18.45 5.22 2.25
N LEU A 66 18.11 4.08 2.85
CA LEU A 66 17.47 2.97 2.15
C LEU A 66 16.02 3.31 1.77
N VAL A 67 15.71 3.22 0.48
CA VAL A 67 14.35 3.32 -0.07
C VAL A 67 14.12 2.19 -1.07
N ILE A 68 13.09 1.39 -0.85
CA ILE A 68 12.75 0.22 -1.65
C ILE A 68 11.34 0.39 -2.22
N TYR A 69 11.19 0.21 -3.52
CA TYR A 69 9.88 0.00 -4.14
C TYR A 69 9.57 -1.49 -4.16
N VAL A 70 8.34 -1.86 -3.79
CA VAL A 70 7.91 -3.25 -3.71
C VAL A 70 6.70 -3.45 -4.61
N ASN A 71 6.88 -4.21 -5.69
CA ASN A 71 5.83 -4.51 -6.67
C ASN A 71 4.93 -5.61 -6.15
N GLY A 72 3.62 -5.34 -6.15
CA GLY A 72 2.60 -6.24 -5.66
C GLY A 72 2.92 -6.69 -4.25
N PHE A 73 2.96 -5.80 -3.26
CA PHE A 73 3.18 -6.14 -1.84
C PHE A 73 1.92 -6.66 -1.14
N ILE A 74 0.74 -6.31 -1.66
CA ILE A 74 -0.57 -6.71 -1.12
C ILE A 74 -1.48 -7.23 -2.24
N LYS A 75 -2.28 -8.27 -1.97
CA LYS A 75 -3.21 -8.88 -2.93
C LYS A 75 -4.56 -8.15 -2.97
N ASP A 76 -5.26 -8.23 -4.08
CA ASP A 76 -6.58 -7.60 -4.25
C ASP A 76 -7.61 -8.04 -3.20
N HIS A 77 -7.66 -9.32 -2.83
CA HIS A 77 -8.61 -9.77 -1.80
C HIS A 77 -8.26 -9.28 -0.39
N GLU A 78 -6.98 -9.03 -0.10
CA GLU A 78 -6.54 -8.40 1.16
C GLU A 78 -6.94 -6.93 1.19
N ILE A 79 -6.75 -6.22 0.07
CA ILE A 79 -7.24 -4.85 -0.10
C ILE A 79 -8.76 -4.80 0.11
N ASN A 80 -9.51 -5.67 -0.56
CA ASN A 80 -10.96 -5.70 -0.47
C ASN A 80 -11.45 -6.00 0.96
N HIS A 81 -10.79 -6.92 1.67
CA HIS A 81 -11.07 -7.19 3.08
C HIS A 81 -10.88 -5.95 3.94
N LEU A 82 -9.74 -5.28 3.81
CA LEU A 82 -9.41 -4.09 4.57
C LEU A 82 -10.40 -2.95 4.29
N LEU A 83 -10.66 -2.65 3.02
CA LEU A 83 -11.60 -1.60 2.61
C LEU A 83 -13.04 -1.88 3.07
N HIS A 84 -13.49 -3.14 3.02
CA HIS A 84 -14.81 -3.51 3.53
C HIS A 84 -14.88 -3.31 5.04
N LYS A 85 -13.84 -3.73 5.77
CA LYS A 85 -13.78 -3.66 7.23
C LYS A 85 -13.76 -2.24 7.76
N THR A 86 -13.06 -1.33 7.08
CA THR A 86 -12.87 0.06 7.56
C THR A 86 -13.83 1.07 6.95
N LYS A 87 -14.81 0.64 6.15
CA LYS A 87 -15.66 1.53 5.34
C LYS A 87 -16.37 2.62 6.16
N ASP A 88 -16.74 2.32 7.40
CA ASP A 88 -17.49 3.20 8.30
C ASP A 88 -16.62 3.80 9.43
N ASP A 89 -15.30 3.53 9.44
CA ASP A 89 -14.39 3.86 10.54
C ASP A 89 -13.50 5.09 10.26
N PHE A 90 -13.70 5.77 9.13
CA PHE A 90 -12.87 6.91 8.73
C PHE A 90 -13.19 8.17 9.55
N SER A 91 -12.14 8.78 10.11
CA SER A 91 -12.19 10.06 10.82
C SER A 91 -11.01 10.95 10.41
N PRO A 92 -11.06 12.27 10.64
CA PRO A 92 -9.93 13.15 10.33
C PRO A 92 -8.60 12.62 10.90
N SER A 93 -7.57 12.59 10.08
CA SER A 93 -6.27 12.06 10.48
C SER A 93 -5.56 12.99 11.46
N TYR A 94 -4.90 12.39 12.43
CA TYR A 94 -4.05 13.08 13.39
C TYR A 94 -2.65 13.36 12.82
N VAL A 95 -2.02 14.40 13.34
CA VAL A 95 -0.58 14.67 13.25
C VAL A 95 0.01 14.64 14.66
N TYR A 96 1.30 14.30 14.75
CA TYR A 96 2.02 14.45 16.00
C TYR A 96 2.44 15.91 16.22
N ASP A 97 2.33 16.36 17.46
CA ASP A 97 2.81 17.66 17.91
C ASP A 97 3.80 17.44 19.06
N TYR A 98 5.03 17.94 18.87
CA TYR A 98 6.12 17.76 19.82
C TYR A 98 6.30 19.02 20.67
N ASN A 99 6.07 18.89 21.97
CA ASN A 99 6.36 19.92 22.95
C ASN A 99 7.81 19.78 23.43
N THR A 100 8.67 20.67 22.94
CA THR A 100 10.11 20.69 23.27
C THR A 100 10.38 20.99 24.75
N LYS A 101 9.51 21.75 25.42
CA LYS A 101 9.70 22.10 26.85
C LYS A 101 9.43 20.93 27.77
N GLU A 102 8.44 20.11 27.43
CA GLU A 102 8.04 18.95 28.23
C GLU A 102 8.68 17.64 27.78
N ASN A 103 9.37 17.67 26.62
CA ASN A 103 9.87 16.50 25.93
C ASN A 103 8.77 15.43 25.74
N LYS A 104 7.60 15.87 25.29
CA LYS A 104 6.42 15.02 25.10
C LYS A 104 5.83 15.19 23.72
N ILE A 105 5.29 14.10 23.20
CA ILE A 105 4.54 14.10 21.96
C ILE A 105 3.05 13.93 22.26
N SER A 106 2.23 14.67 21.53
CA SER A 106 0.78 14.57 21.57
C SER A 106 0.25 14.39 20.15
N SER A 107 -1.01 14.01 20.01
CA SER A 107 -1.66 13.87 18.70
C SER A 107 -2.85 14.80 18.60
N GLN A 108 -2.96 15.54 17.49
CA GLN A 108 -4.06 16.46 17.23
C GLN A 108 -4.51 16.42 15.78
N VAL A 109 -5.75 16.84 15.51
CA VAL A 109 -6.23 17.07 14.15
C VAL A 109 -5.76 18.46 13.71
N ASN A 110 -4.99 18.51 12.62
CA ASN A 110 -4.54 19.77 12.02
C ASN A 110 -4.65 19.67 10.48
N SER A 111 -5.78 20.12 9.95
CA SER A 111 -6.10 20.05 8.51
C SER A 111 -5.18 20.89 7.62
N THR A 112 -4.46 21.87 8.19
CA THR A 112 -3.46 22.65 7.46
C THR A 112 -2.21 21.81 7.17
N TRP A 113 -1.86 20.91 8.09
CA TRP A 113 -0.69 20.05 7.98
C TRP A 113 -1.01 18.72 7.31
N ARG A 114 -2.15 18.11 7.65
CA ARG A 114 -2.65 16.87 7.09
C ARG A 114 -4.17 16.92 6.96
N SER A 115 -4.67 16.79 5.74
CA SER A 115 -6.11 16.90 5.45
C SER A 115 -6.78 15.58 5.12
N SER A 116 -6.11 14.44 5.31
CA SER A 116 -6.69 13.11 5.08
C SER A 116 -7.69 12.68 6.15
N GLN A 117 -8.43 11.61 5.84
CA GLN A 117 -9.11 10.77 6.82
C GLN A 117 -8.35 9.46 7.03
N SER A 118 -8.51 8.85 8.19
CA SER A 118 -7.91 7.55 8.52
C SER A 118 -8.80 6.64 9.33
N ALA A 119 -8.59 5.34 9.15
CA ALA A 119 -9.16 4.26 9.95
C ALA A 119 -8.03 3.32 10.44
N MET A 120 -8.21 2.72 11.61
CA MET A 120 -7.20 1.85 12.23
C MET A 120 -7.63 0.38 12.18
N VAL A 121 -6.73 -0.51 11.78
CA VAL A 121 -6.98 -1.96 11.77
C VAL A 121 -6.12 -2.64 12.84
N SER A 122 -6.76 -3.50 13.62
CA SER A 122 -6.10 -4.27 14.69
C SER A 122 -4.95 -5.12 14.15
N GLN A 123 -3.85 -5.23 14.92
CA GLN A 123 -2.74 -6.16 14.62
C GLN A 123 -3.20 -7.63 14.61
N LYS A 124 -4.33 -7.96 15.26
CA LYS A 124 -4.88 -9.32 15.28
C LYS A 124 -5.57 -9.71 13.97
N ASP A 125 -5.92 -8.73 13.12
CA ASP A 125 -6.57 -9.00 11.84
C ASP A 125 -5.69 -9.90 10.96
N PRO A 126 -6.27 -10.88 10.23
CA PRO A 126 -5.49 -11.80 9.40
C PRO A 126 -4.62 -11.08 8.35
N VAL A 127 -5.07 -9.96 7.79
CA VAL A 127 -4.27 -9.18 6.84
C VAL A 127 -3.14 -8.45 7.57
N SER A 128 -3.39 -7.87 8.74
CA SER A 128 -2.33 -7.25 9.57
C SER A 128 -1.23 -8.24 9.91
N ARG A 129 -1.58 -9.43 10.39
CA ARG A 129 -0.61 -10.49 10.70
C ARG A 129 0.18 -10.92 9.46
N CYS A 130 -0.50 -11.01 8.32
CA CYS A 130 0.13 -11.38 7.07
C CYS A 130 1.15 -10.33 6.60
N LEU A 131 0.78 -9.04 6.62
CA LEU A 131 1.66 -7.95 6.23
C LEU A 131 2.85 -7.79 7.18
N ALA A 132 2.66 -7.99 8.50
CA ALA A 132 3.76 -8.04 9.46
C ALA A 132 4.74 -9.18 9.15
N SER A 133 4.23 -10.36 8.76
CA SER A 133 5.08 -11.48 8.32
C SER A 133 5.85 -11.17 7.04
N ARG A 134 5.23 -10.50 6.06
CA ARG A 134 5.92 -10.06 4.83
C ARG A 134 7.02 -9.05 5.12
N LEU A 135 6.73 -8.05 5.97
CA LEU A 135 7.72 -7.08 6.41
C LEU A 135 8.89 -7.78 7.10
N LYS A 136 8.60 -8.76 7.97
CA LYS A 136 9.62 -9.55 8.64
C LYS A 136 10.52 -10.32 7.67
N SER A 137 9.92 -10.97 6.68
CA SER A 137 10.67 -11.66 5.63
C SER A 137 11.53 -10.69 4.79
N LEU A 138 11.06 -9.47 4.57
CA LEU A 138 11.77 -8.46 3.78
C LEU A 138 12.95 -7.85 4.55
N LEU A 139 12.77 -7.52 5.83
CA LEU A 139 13.79 -6.87 6.65
C LEU A 139 14.88 -7.83 7.15
N GLY A 140 14.58 -9.12 7.24
CA GLY A 140 15.54 -10.15 7.62
C GLY A 140 16.11 -9.93 9.03
N ASN A 141 17.40 -9.58 9.11
CA ASN A 141 18.14 -9.52 10.38
C ASN A 141 18.07 -8.18 11.12
N LEU A 142 17.35 -7.19 10.59
CA LEU A 142 17.12 -5.93 11.31
C LEU A 142 16.23 -6.18 12.54
N GLN A 143 16.38 -5.40 13.60
CA GLN A 143 15.55 -5.50 14.80
C GLN A 143 14.14 -4.92 14.55
N HIS A 144 13.16 -5.76 14.26
CA HIS A 144 11.76 -5.35 14.02
C HIS A 144 10.75 -6.22 14.79
N PRO A 145 10.75 -6.15 16.13
CA PRO A 145 10.02 -7.09 16.99
C PRO A 145 8.50 -7.06 16.81
N ASP A 146 7.95 -5.94 16.36
CA ASP A 146 6.50 -5.79 16.13
C ASP A 146 6.23 -4.68 15.10
N THR A 147 4.96 -4.46 14.81
CA THR A 147 4.45 -3.36 13.98
C THR A 147 3.40 -2.57 14.73
N GLU A 148 3.20 -1.29 14.39
CA GLU A 148 1.99 -0.60 14.85
C GLU A 148 0.72 -1.19 14.19
N ARG A 149 -0.47 -0.78 14.68
CA ARG A 149 -1.74 -1.03 13.99
C ARG A 149 -1.66 -0.44 12.57
N LEU A 150 -2.24 -1.14 11.59
CA LEU A 150 -2.34 -0.59 10.24
C LEU A 150 -3.18 0.68 10.29
N GLN A 151 -2.69 1.75 9.67
CA GLN A 151 -3.45 2.98 9.50
C GLN A 151 -3.82 3.12 8.02
N ILE A 152 -5.08 2.88 7.69
CA ILE A 152 -5.61 3.16 6.34
C ILE A 152 -5.86 4.65 6.23
N VAL A 153 -5.42 5.26 5.13
CA VAL A 153 -5.47 6.71 4.91
C VAL A 153 -6.11 7.00 3.56
N LYS A 154 -7.05 7.94 3.54
CA LYS A 154 -7.81 8.34 2.36
C LYS A 154 -7.61 9.83 2.09
N TYR A 155 -7.29 10.14 0.84
CA TYR A 155 -7.12 11.51 0.32
C TYR A 155 -8.00 11.70 -0.91
N SER A 156 -8.73 12.81 -0.96
CA SER A 156 -9.56 13.25 -2.09
C SER A 156 -9.05 14.60 -2.62
N GLY A 157 -9.65 15.12 -3.70
CA GLY A 157 -9.22 16.36 -4.37
C GLY A 157 -8.71 17.48 -3.43
N GLY A 158 -7.46 17.87 -3.62
CA GLY A 158 -6.73 18.89 -2.85
C GLY A 158 -6.12 18.39 -1.53
N GLU A 159 -6.53 17.25 -1.00
CA GLU A 159 -6.03 16.74 0.27
C GLU A 159 -4.59 16.25 0.16
N ARG A 160 -3.84 16.42 1.25
CA ARG A 160 -2.38 16.22 1.29
C ARG A 160 -1.87 15.95 2.70
N PHE A 161 -0.61 15.58 2.80
CA PHE A 161 0.15 15.57 4.05
C PHE A 161 1.47 16.30 3.82
N ARG A 162 1.67 17.43 4.51
CA ARG A 162 2.89 18.23 4.45
C ARG A 162 4.13 17.46 4.90
N MET A 163 5.29 18.04 4.60
CA MET A 163 6.60 17.50 4.97
C MET A 163 6.65 17.12 6.46
N HIS A 164 7.08 15.89 6.73
CA HIS A 164 7.24 15.32 8.07
C HIS A 164 8.24 14.17 8.05
N ASN A 165 8.64 13.72 9.23
CA ASN A 165 9.36 12.47 9.45
C ASN A 165 8.43 11.46 10.12
N ASP A 166 8.69 10.18 9.89
CA ASP A 166 7.99 9.10 10.59
C ASP A 166 8.70 8.64 11.85
N TYR A 167 10.03 8.79 11.95
CA TYR A 167 10.66 8.68 13.26
C TYR A 167 10.12 9.79 14.17
N LEU A 168 9.98 9.49 15.45
CA LEU A 168 9.50 10.45 16.43
C LEU A 168 10.68 11.06 17.19
N PRO A 169 10.63 12.37 17.51
CA PRO A 169 11.69 13.04 18.27
C PRO A 169 11.81 12.51 19.71
N VAL A 170 10.78 11.81 20.20
CA VAL A 170 10.77 11.08 21.47
C VAL A 170 10.32 9.66 21.24
N HIS A 171 10.89 8.73 22.00
CA HIS A 171 10.44 7.34 21.99
C HIS A 171 9.04 7.23 22.60
N LEU A 172 8.19 6.42 21.98
CA LEU A 172 6.90 6.06 22.53
C LEU A 172 7.06 4.96 23.57
N GLU A 173 6.06 4.83 24.44
CA GLU A 173 6.04 3.84 25.50
C GLU A 173 4.99 2.77 25.24
N ALA A 174 5.41 1.50 25.22
CA ALA A 174 4.54 0.35 25.16
C ALA A 174 4.49 -0.35 26.53
N LYS A 175 3.30 -0.48 27.09
CA LYS A 175 3.10 -1.26 28.32
C LYS A 175 3.00 -2.75 27.96
N ARG A 176 3.86 -3.55 28.58
CA ARG A 176 3.91 -5.01 28.40
C ARG A 176 2.89 -5.73 29.30
N PRO A 177 2.53 -6.98 28.97
CA PRO A 177 1.61 -7.78 29.80
C PRO A 177 2.07 -7.97 31.25
N ASP A 178 3.38 -7.97 31.50
CA ASP A 178 3.99 -8.07 32.83
C ASP A 178 3.97 -6.75 33.63
N GLY A 179 3.39 -5.69 33.05
CA GLY A 179 3.30 -4.37 33.66
C GLY A 179 4.51 -3.46 33.43
N THR A 180 5.59 -3.96 32.83
CA THR A 180 6.76 -3.14 32.48
C THR A 180 6.45 -2.20 31.32
N VAL A 181 7.19 -1.09 31.22
CA VAL A 181 7.11 -0.16 30.10
C VAL A 181 8.39 -0.27 29.28
N ARG A 182 8.25 -0.44 27.98
CA ARG A 182 9.38 -0.43 27.05
C ARG A 182 9.24 0.70 26.05
N GLN A 183 10.33 1.40 25.82
CA GLN A 183 10.40 2.46 24.84
C GLN A 183 10.57 1.87 23.44
N PHE A 184 9.96 2.50 22.43
CA PHE A 184 10.10 2.11 21.04
C PHE A 184 10.01 3.33 20.11
N ASN A 185 10.48 3.18 18.89
CA ASN A 185 10.27 4.16 17.81
C ASN A 185 10.13 3.42 16.47
N ARG A 186 9.82 4.14 15.41
CA ARG A 186 9.59 3.55 14.08
C ARG A 186 10.92 3.34 13.37
N LEU A 187 11.26 2.08 13.12
CA LEU A 187 12.47 1.69 12.37
C LEU A 187 12.28 1.95 10.89
N VAL A 188 11.18 1.41 10.35
CA VAL A 188 10.84 1.50 8.93
C VAL A 188 9.39 1.89 8.76
N SER A 189 9.13 2.58 7.67
CA SER A 189 7.79 2.89 7.20
C SER A 189 7.57 2.16 5.88
N THR A 190 6.45 1.45 5.78
CA THR A 190 5.98 0.88 4.52
C THR A 190 4.64 1.52 4.17
N PHE A 191 4.64 2.36 3.13
CA PHE A 191 3.43 2.97 2.59
C PHE A 191 2.91 2.12 1.44
N ILE A 192 1.74 1.53 1.62
CA ILE A 192 1.14 0.57 0.70
C ILE A 192 -0.04 1.26 0.01
N TYR A 193 -0.04 1.33 -1.32
CA TYR A 193 -1.14 1.89 -2.07
C TYR A 193 -2.22 0.83 -2.26
N ILE A 194 -3.43 1.10 -1.78
CA ILE A 194 -4.57 0.16 -1.84
C ILE A 194 -5.74 0.71 -2.66
N GLY A 195 -5.65 1.97 -3.10
CA GLY A 195 -6.51 2.57 -4.11
C GLY A 195 -5.78 3.71 -4.81
N ASP A 196 -5.81 3.72 -6.14
CA ASP A 196 -5.01 4.59 -7.01
C ASP A 196 -5.83 5.26 -8.12
N ASP A 197 -7.15 5.32 -7.98
CA ASP A 197 -8.06 6.04 -8.90
C ASP A 197 -7.92 7.55 -8.70
N CYS A 198 -6.74 8.07 -9.05
CA CYS A 198 -6.36 9.45 -8.79
C CYS A 198 -5.29 9.97 -9.74
N THR A 199 -5.17 11.30 -9.79
CA THR A 199 -4.02 12.01 -10.39
C THR A 199 -3.31 12.82 -9.31
N GLY A 200 -2.00 12.99 -9.43
CA GLY A 200 -1.17 13.52 -8.35
C GLY A 200 -1.09 12.56 -7.16
N GLY A 201 -0.98 13.09 -5.95
CA GLY A 201 -0.95 12.26 -4.74
C GLY A 201 0.34 11.48 -4.52
N GLU A 202 1.44 11.85 -5.18
CA GLU A 202 2.73 11.17 -5.04
C GLU A 202 3.24 11.21 -3.59
N THR A 203 3.95 10.15 -3.19
CA THR A 203 4.80 10.21 -1.99
C THR A 203 6.12 10.83 -2.41
N TYR A 204 6.43 11.99 -1.84
CA TYR A 204 7.55 12.84 -2.22
C TYR A 204 8.65 12.82 -1.17
N PHE A 205 9.88 12.54 -1.61
CA PHE A 205 11.10 12.60 -0.80
C PHE A 205 12.07 13.64 -1.39
N PRO A 206 12.20 14.85 -0.79
CA PRO A 206 13.01 15.94 -1.32
C PRO A 206 14.51 15.64 -1.38
N ASP A 207 15.03 14.91 -0.38
CA ASP A 207 16.47 14.67 -0.22
C ASP A 207 16.92 13.34 -0.82
N ILE A 208 15.99 12.63 -1.49
CA ILE A 208 16.27 11.37 -2.18
C ILE A 208 16.31 11.65 -3.65
N LYS A 209 17.52 11.77 -4.19
CA LYS A 209 17.73 11.86 -5.64
C LYS A 209 17.13 10.66 -6.34
N GLY A 210 17.31 9.47 -5.78
CA GLY A 210 16.74 8.23 -6.27
C GLY A 210 17.07 7.94 -7.74
N VAL A 211 16.04 7.52 -8.46
CA VAL A 211 16.02 6.95 -9.82
C VAL A 211 16.65 7.83 -10.90
N GLY A 212 17.12 7.25 -12.02
CA GLY A 212 17.74 8.02 -13.10
C GLY A 212 16.76 8.91 -13.92
N PRO A 213 17.24 9.72 -14.86
CA PRO A 213 16.37 10.53 -15.74
C PRO A 213 15.39 9.70 -16.58
N ASN A 214 15.77 8.45 -16.91
CA ASN A 214 14.96 7.49 -17.65
C ASN A 214 14.23 6.51 -16.70
N ALA A 215 13.93 6.95 -15.47
CA ALA A 215 13.17 6.16 -14.52
C ALA A 215 11.82 5.74 -15.10
N ASP A 216 11.28 4.65 -14.55
CA ASP A 216 9.92 4.20 -14.83
C ASP A 216 8.91 5.25 -14.32
N GLY A 217 8.62 6.24 -15.17
CA GLY A 217 7.73 7.35 -14.87
C GLY A 217 6.30 6.90 -14.55
N ASP A 218 5.98 5.63 -14.72
CA ASP A 218 4.72 5.06 -14.30
C ASP A 218 4.72 4.70 -12.81
N LYS A 219 5.81 4.20 -12.24
CA LYS A 219 5.93 3.88 -10.81
C LYS A 219 6.55 4.99 -9.99
N PHE A 220 7.60 5.61 -10.50
CA PHE A 220 8.38 6.60 -9.79
C PHE A 220 9.14 7.53 -10.73
N SER A 221 9.37 8.77 -10.32
CA SER A 221 10.02 9.77 -11.14
C SER A 221 10.82 10.74 -10.27
N ARG A 222 11.47 11.71 -10.90
CA ARG A 222 12.08 12.84 -10.20
C ARG A 222 11.21 14.09 -10.33
N THR A 223 11.35 14.99 -9.37
CA THR A 223 10.91 16.38 -9.54
C THR A 223 11.57 17.01 -10.77
N GLU A 224 10.98 18.09 -11.30
CA GLU A 224 11.54 18.85 -12.42
C GLU A 224 12.97 19.34 -12.15
N SER A 225 13.28 19.69 -10.89
CA SER A 225 14.63 20.06 -10.45
C SER A 225 15.64 18.90 -10.48
N GLY A 226 15.18 17.66 -10.65
CA GLY A 226 16.00 16.45 -10.65
C GLY A 226 16.51 16.03 -9.27
N MET A 227 16.04 16.67 -8.18
CA MET A 227 16.59 16.50 -6.84
C MET A 227 15.79 15.56 -5.93
N GLY A 228 14.47 15.50 -6.08
CA GLY A 228 13.61 14.71 -5.21
C GLY A 228 12.92 13.57 -5.92
N LEU A 229 12.67 12.49 -5.18
CA LEU A 229 12.00 11.27 -5.63
C LEU A 229 10.48 11.44 -5.46
N LEU A 230 9.74 11.06 -6.50
CA LEU A 230 8.29 10.98 -6.50
C LEU A 230 7.89 9.52 -6.71
N VAL A 231 7.18 8.94 -5.75
CA VAL A 231 6.59 7.60 -5.89
C VAL A 231 5.09 7.75 -6.17
N LYS A 232 4.64 7.23 -7.31
CA LYS A 232 3.27 7.38 -7.77
C LYS A 232 2.34 6.35 -7.11
N PRO A 233 1.09 6.72 -6.79
CA PRO A 233 0.10 5.75 -6.35
C PRO A 233 -0.10 4.64 -7.38
N ARG A 234 0.09 3.39 -6.94
CA ARG A 234 -0.12 2.17 -7.75
C ARG A 234 -0.68 1.08 -6.87
N LYS A 235 -1.97 0.78 -7.01
CA LYS A 235 -2.68 -0.18 -6.16
C LYS A 235 -1.95 -1.52 -6.15
N GLY A 236 -1.79 -2.08 -4.95
CA GLY A 236 -1.08 -3.33 -4.72
C GLY A 236 0.41 -3.14 -4.41
N ASN A 237 1.02 -2.01 -4.79
CA ASN A 237 2.44 -1.76 -4.61
C ASN A 237 2.71 -0.99 -3.30
N ALA A 238 3.97 -0.98 -2.88
CA ALA A 238 4.41 -0.23 -1.70
C ALA A 238 5.75 0.47 -1.93
N VAL A 239 6.01 1.48 -1.11
CA VAL A 239 7.35 2.02 -0.89
C VAL A 239 7.72 1.85 0.58
N LEU A 240 8.90 1.31 0.83
CA LEU A 240 9.48 1.11 2.15
C LEU A 240 10.72 1.99 2.29
N TRP A 241 10.87 2.66 3.45
CA TRP A 241 12.10 3.39 3.77
C TRP A 241 12.50 3.20 5.24
N HIS A 242 13.79 3.39 5.51
CA HIS A 242 14.38 3.25 6.84
C HIS A 242 14.52 4.61 7.51
N ASN A 243 13.87 4.80 8.66
CA ASN A 243 13.68 6.12 9.28
C ASN A 243 14.84 6.60 10.15
N VAL A 244 15.76 5.72 10.52
CA VAL A 244 16.82 6.01 11.51
C VAL A 244 18.21 5.64 10.98
N HIS A 245 19.24 6.27 11.53
CA HIS A 245 20.62 5.87 11.34
C HIS A 245 20.95 4.61 12.17
N GLN A 246 22.14 4.02 11.94
CA GLN A 246 22.59 2.82 12.66
C GLN A 246 22.66 3.00 14.18
N ASN A 247 22.89 4.23 14.65
CA ASN A 247 22.90 4.58 16.08
C ASN A 247 21.49 4.81 16.66
N GLY A 248 20.42 4.60 15.87
CA GLY A 248 19.02 4.81 16.28
C GLY A 248 18.50 6.24 16.18
N THR A 249 19.35 7.24 15.89
CA THR A 249 18.87 8.62 15.72
C THR A 249 18.09 8.77 14.41
N GLY A 250 17.05 9.59 14.38
CA GLY A 250 16.27 9.85 13.16
C GLY A 250 17.13 10.35 11.99
N ASP A 251 16.80 9.89 10.78
CA ASP A 251 17.46 10.32 9.54
C ASP A 251 16.60 11.40 8.86
N ASP A 252 17.00 12.66 8.97
CA ASP A 252 16.25 13.80 8.41
C ASP A 252 16.13 13.78 6.88
N ARG A 253 17.00 13.03 6.19
CA ARG A 253 16.90 12.85 4.73
C ARG A 253 15.64 12.04 4.35
N MET A 254 15.01 11.38 5.32
CA MET A 254 13.74 10.65 5.17
C MET A 254 12.50 11.51 5.39
N ALA A 255 12.67 12.83 5.52
CA ALA A 255 11.55 13.74 5.46
C ALA A 255 10.78 13.49 4.16
N HIS A 256 9.45 13.42 4.25
CA HIS A 256 8.60 13.14 3.09
C HIS A 256 7.22 13.78 3.21
N ALA A 257 6.49 13.82 2.10
CA ALA A 257 5.14 14.37 2.03
C ALA A 257 4.24 13.50 1.15
N GLY A 258 2.94 13.55 1.41
CA GLY A 258 1.92 13.19 0.43
C GLY A 258 1.51 14.43 -0.34
N LEU A 259 1.89 14.51 -1.63
CA LEU A 259 1.50 15.62 -2.49
C LEU A 259 -0.03 15.69 -2.65
N PRO A 260 -0.59 16.85 -3.04
CA PRO A 260 -2.02 16.99 -3.24
C PRO A 260 -2.55 15.98 -4.28
N VAL A 261 -3.65 15.30 -3.93
CA VAL A 261 -4.45 14.58 -4.93
C VAL A 261 -5.12 15.63 -5.81
N GLN A 262 -4.91 15.60 -7.13
CA GLN A 262 -5.50 16.58 -8.04
C GLN A 262 -6.94 16.21 -8.38
N ASN A 263 -7.17 14.96 -8.79
CA ASN A 263 -8.49 14.40 -9.08
C ASN A 263 -8.60 12.98 -8.52
N GLY A 264 -9.83 12.54 -8.24
CA GLY A 264 -10.12 11.19 -7.77
C GLY A 264 -9.83 10.97 -6.28
N THR A 265 -9.53 9.74 -5.91
CA THR A 265 -9.26 9.31 -4.53
C THR A 265 -8.02 8.42 -4.46
N LYS A 266 -7.05 8.83 -3.64
CA LYS A 266 -5.92 7.99 -3.23
C LYS A 266 -6.27 7.31 -1.91
N ILE A 267 -6.08 6.00 -1.84
CA ILE A 267 -6.13 5.25 -0.58
C ILE A 267 -4.78 4.57 -0.38
N GLY A 268 -4.13 4.91 0.73
CA GLY A 268 -2.91 4.28 1.17
C GLY A 268 -3.07 3.62 2.53
N MET A 269 -2.00 2.97 2.98
CA MET A 269 -1.95 2.34 4.27
C MET A 269 -0.53 2.40 4.83
N ASN A 270 -0.41 2.87 6.06
CA ASN A 270 0.84 2.84 6.79
C ASN A 270 0.99 1.51 7.54
N LEU A 271 2.12 0.85 7.31
CA LEU A 271 2.64 -0.23 8.13
C LEU A 271 3.99 0.21 8.70
N PHE A 272 4.01 0.53 9.99
CA PHE A 272 5.23 0.94 10.69
C PHE A 272 5.83 -0.25 11.41
N GLY A 273 7.08 -0.60 11.07
CA GLY A 273 7.89 -1.53 11.86
C GLY A 273 8.58 -0.78 12.99
N ILE A 274 8.49 -1.28 14.22
CA ILE A 274 9.11 -0.62 15.37
C ILE A 274 10.48 -1.24 15.69
N TYR A 275 11.34 -0.49 16.38
CA TYR A 275 12.50 -1.02 17.08
C TYR A 275 12.50 -0.55 18.53
N TYR A 276 13.27 -1.23 19.37
CA TYR A 276 13.55 -0.87 20.73
C TYR A 276 14.98 -0.28 20.84
N PRO A 277 15.13 0.92 21.42
CA PRO A 277 16.42 1.62 21.48
C PRO A 277 17.44 0.98 22.44
N ASP A 278 16.99 0.08 23.31
CA ASP A 278 17.82 -0.67 24.25
C ASP A 278 18.39 -1.97 23.64
N GLU A 279 18.11 -2.26 22.36
CA GLU A 279 18.66 -3.40 21.62
C GLU A 279 19.42 -2.92 20.36
N PRO A 280 20.47 -3.63 19.90
CA PRO A 280 21.12 -3.33 18.63
C PRO A 280 20.16 -3.45 17.44
N LEU A 281 20.31 -2.59 16.43
CA LEU A 281 19.50 -2.68 15.20
C LEU A 281 19.84 -3.88 14.32
N VAL A 282 21.09 -4.37 14.36
CA VAL A 282 21.57 -5.54 13.61
C VAL A 282 22.49 -6.35 14.52
N GLY A 283 22.40 -7.67 14.47
CA GLY A 283 23.30 -8.55 15.22
C GLY A 283 23.03 -8.57 16.73
N GLY A 284 21.80 -8.24 17.15
CA GLY A 284 21.32 -8.47 18.51
C GLY A 284 21.29 -9.97 18.86
N ALA A 285 21.38 -10.24 20.17
CA ALA A 285 21.50 -11.59 20.75
C ALA A 285 20.25 -12.46 20.56
#